data_AF-A0A7E6DXZ8-F1
#
_entry.id   AF-A0A7E6DXZ8-F1
#
_cell.length_a   1.000
_cell.length_b   1.000
_cell.length_c   1.000
_cell.angle_alpha   90.00
_cell.angle_beta   90.00
_cell.angle_gamma   90.00
#
_symmetry.space_group_name_H-M   'P 1'
#
loop_
_entity.id
_entity.type
_entity.pdbx_description
1 polymer ?
#
loop_
_entity_poly.entity_id
_entity_poly.type
_entity_poly.pdbx_seq_one_letter_code
_entity_poly.pdbx_strand_id
1 'polypeptide(L)'
;MFWMARTLEPLARKIFKGVLAVELFGVFGAYVLFRKMDTSQDFRQTMSKKFPSILEVYYKSIEYSGMYGIRQQDEEKWLNNKS
;
A
#
# COMPACT_ATOMS: atom_id res chain seq x y z
N MET A 1 31.55 -19.14 -28.94
CA MET A 1 30.29 -18.68 -28.31
C MET A 1 30.22 -18.98 -26.80
N PHE A 2 31.34 -18.98 -26.05
CA PHE A 2 31.34 -19.22 -24.59
C PHE A 2 31.92 -18.06 -23.76
N TRP A 3 32.50 -17.05 -24.41
CA TRP A 3 33.11 -15.90 -23.74
C TRP A 3 32.11 -14.79 -23.35
N MET A 4 31.00 -14.66 -24.08
CA MET A 4 29.99 -13.61 -23.83
C MET A 4 29.12 -13.89 -22.57
N ALA A 5 28.96 -15.15 -22.19
CA ALA A 5 28.13 -15.54 -21.05
C ALA A 5 28.75 -15.12 -19.70
N ARG A 6 30.09 -15.11 -19.60
CA ARG A 6 30.82 -14.78 -18.36
C ARG A 6 30.77 -13.30 -17.98
N THR A 7 30.52 -12.39 -18.92
CA THR A 7 30.53 -10.93 -18.66
C THR A 7 29.15 -10.36 -18.33
N LEU A 8 28.07 -11.09 -18.66
CA LEU A 8 26.69 -10.65 -18.42
C LEU A 8 26.14 -11.09 -17.05
N GLU A 9 26.67 -12.16 -16.45
CA GLU A 9 26.32 -12.59 -15.10
C GLU A 9 26.41 -11.49 -14.02
N PRO A 10 27.52 -10.71 -13.91
CA PRO A 10 27.62 -9.68 -12.87
C PRO A 10 26.65 -8.50 -13.10
N LEU A 11 26.38 -8.15 -14.37
CA LEU A 11 25.42 -7.10 -14.71
C LEU A 11 23.98 -7.54 -14.39
N ALA A 12 23.59 -8.74 -14.82
CA ALA A 12 22.28 -9.31 -14.56
C ALA A 12 22.01 -9.45 -13.05
N ARG A 13 23.01 -9.92 -12.27
CA ARG A 13 22.91 -9.97 -10.80
C ARG A 13 22.71 -8.60 -10.17
N LYS A 14 23.35 -7.55 -10.70
CA LYS A 14 23.20 -6.18 -10.20
C LYS A 14 21.80 -5.62 -10.49
N ILE A 15 21.28 -5.85 -11.70
CA ILE A 15 19.93 -5.46 -12.08
C ILE A 15 18.90 -6.22 -11.24
N PHE A 16 19.05 -7.55 -11.10
CA PHE A 16 18.16 -8.38 -10.29
C PHE A 16 18.10 -7.94 -8.83
N LYS A 17 19.25 -7.62 -8.22
CA LYS A 17 19.28 -7.03 -6.86
C LYS A 17 18.57 -5.68 -6.80
N GLY A 18 18.70 -4.85 -7.83
CA GLY A 18 17.97 -3.58 -7.94
C GLY A 18 16.45 -3.78 -8.01
N VAL A 19 15.99 -4.73 -8.85
CA VAL A 19 14.57 -5.09 -8.96
C VAL A 19 14.05 -5.61 -7.63
N LEU A 20 14.76 -6.52 -6.97
CA LEU A 20 14.41 -7.01 -5.64
C LEU A 20 14.31 -5.89 -4.60
N ALA A 21 15.25 -4.94 -4.61
CA ALA A 21 15.20 -3.80 -3.71
C ALA A 21 13.94 -2.95 -3.96
N VAL A 22 13.64 -2.63 -5.23
CA VAL A 22 12.43 -1.86 -5.60
C VAL A 22 11.15 -2.59 -5.19
N GLU A 23 11.09 -3.91 -5.39
CA GLU A 23 9.95 -4.73 -5.00
C GLU A 23 9.74 -4.72 -3.48
N LEU A 24 10.83 -4.92 -2.71
CA LEU A 24 10.79 -4.84 -1.24
C LEU A 24 10.34 -3.46 -0.76
N PHE A 25 10.84 -2.38 -1.37
CA PHE A 25 10.41 -1.02 -1.02
C PHE A 25 8.94 -0.78 -1.38
N GLY A 26 8.46 -1.32 -2.50
CA GLY A 26 7.05 -1.25 -2.90
C GLY A 26 6.13 -1.95 -1.90
N VAL A 27 6.45 -3.20 -1.53
CA VAL A 27 5.71 -3.97 -0.53
C VAL A 27 5.76 -3.29 0.84
N PHE A 28 6.93 -2.81 1.26
CA PHE A 28 7.09 -2.09 2.51
C PHE A 28 6.26 -0.80 2.54
N GLY A 29 6.26 -0.02 1.46
CA GLY A 29 5.45 1.18 1.34
C GLY A 29 3.94 0.89 1.44
N ALA A 30 3.47 -0.15 0.74
CA ALA A 30 2.09 -0.59 0.83
C ALA A 30 1.73 -1.05 2.25
N TYR A 31 2.60 -1.84 2.91
CA TYR A 31 2.39 -2.28 4.28
C TYR A 31 2.30 -1.11 5.27
N VAL A 32 3.24 -0.16 5.20
CA VAL A 32 3.23 1.04 6.06
C VAL A 32 1.96 1.86 5.82
N LEU A 33 1.52 1.98 4.57
CA LEU A 33 0.29 2.68 4.22
C LEU A 33 -0.94 2.00 4.83
N PHE A 34 -1.07 0.68 4.69
CA PHE A 34 -2.15 -0.10 5.29
C PHE A 34 -2.13 0.00 6.82
N ARG A 35 -0.95 -0.11 7.45
CA ARG A 35 -0.80 0.04 8.92
C ARG A 35 -1.23 1.42 9.40
N LYS A 36 -0.90 2.49 8.66
CA LYS A 36 -1.35 3.85 9.00
C LYS A 36 -2.86 4.01 8.84
N MET A 37 -3.45 3.45 7.78
CA MET A 37 -4.90 3.46 7.59
C MET A 37 -5.62 2.68 8.69
N ASP A 38 -5.08 1.57 9.16
CA ASP A 38 -5.67 0.78 10.25
C ASP A 38 -5.60 1.52 11.59
N THR A 39 -4.45 2.14 11.90
CA THR A 39 -4.20 2.79 13.20
C THR A 39 -4.87 4.16 13.32
N SER A 40 -4.94 4.95 12.25
CA SER A 40 -5.38 6.36 12.33
C SER A 40 -6.57 6.64 11.42
N GLN A 41 -7.68 7.01 12.06
CA GLN A 41 -8.89 7.42 11.38
C GLN A 41 -8.77 8.79 10.68
N ASP A 42 -7.98 9.71 11.23
CA ASP A 42 -7.69 11.01 10.58
C ASP A 42 -6.86 10.84 9.31
N PHE A 43 -6.00 9.82 9.28
CA PHE A 43 -5.28 9.45 8.08
C PHE A 43 -6.22 8.89 7.01
N ARG A 44 -7.19 8.06 7.38
CA ARG A 44 -8.26 7.60 6.48
C ARG A 44 -9.10 8.76 5.95
N GLN A 45 -9.42 9.74 6.79
CA GLN A 45 -10.13 10.96 6.36
C GLN A 45 -9.33 11.77 5.33
N THR A 46 -8.03 11.94 5.58
CA THR A 46 -7.13 12.62 4.65
C THR A 46 -7.03 11.88 3.33
N MET A 47 -6.92 10.54 3.38
CA MET A 47 -6.93 9.70 2.18
C MET A 47 -8.26 9.75 1.45
N SER A 48 -9.38 9.83 2.15
CA SER A 48 -10.70 10.03 1.51
C SER A 48 -10.74 11.30 0.67
N LYS A 49 -10.07 12.38 1.12
CA LYS A 49 -10.01 13.66 0.40
C LYS A 49 -8.99 13.65 -0.75
N LYS A 50 -7.83 13.02 -0.54
CA LYS A 50 -6.70 13.09 -1.48
C LYS A 50 -6.68 11.97 -2.50
N PHE A 51 -7.03 10.75 -2.08
CA PHE A 51 -6.97 9.52 -2.88
C PHE A 51 -8.13 8.57 -2.51
N PRO A 52 -9.37 8.90 -2.90
CA PRO A 52 -10.55 8.12 -2.53
C PRO A 52 -10.48 6.66 -3.00
N SER A 53 -9.89 6.40 -4.17
CA SER A 53 -9.75 5.05 -4.72
C SER A 53 -8.86 4.14 -3.87
N ILE A 54 -7.80 4.67 -3.25
CA ILE A 54 -6.90 3.89 -2.38
C ILE A 54 -7.66 3.48 -1.11
N LEU A 55 -8.44 4.41 -0.56
CA LEU A 55 -9.25 4.16 0.62
C LEU A 55 -10.37 3.14 0.34
N GLU A 56 -10.95 3.17 -0.85
CA GLU A 56 -11.97 2.19 -1.25
C GLU A 56 -11.39 0.77 -1.33
N VAL A 57 -10.20 0.61 -1.89
CA VAL A 57 -9.47 -0.67 -1.90
C VAL A 57 -9.18 -1.15 -0.48
N TYR A 58 -8.81 -0.24 0.43
CA TYR A 58 -8.62 -0.56 1.85
C TYR A 58 -9.91 -1.11 2.46
N TYR A 59 -11.04 -0.41 2.31
CA TYR A 59 -12.32 -0.89 2.84
C TYR A 59 -12.70 -2.26 2.29
N LYS A 60 -12.61 -2.44 0.97
CA LYS A 60 -12.92 -3.72 0.34
C LYS A 60 -12.01 -4.85 0.84
N SER A 61 -10.75 -4.56 1.13
CA SER A 61 -9.79 -5.54 1.68
C SER A 61 -10.16 -5.94 3.11
N ILE A 62 -10.61 -5.00 3.94
CA ILE A 62 -11.04 -5.23 5.32
C ILE A 62 -12.41 -5.94 5.37
N GLU A 63 -13.31 -5.60 4.46
CA GLU A 63 -14.59 -6.31 4.30
C GLU A 63 -14.35 -7.75 3.82
N TYR A 64 -13.37 -7.97 2.96
CA TYR A 64 -12.97 -9.32 2.52
C TYR A 64 -12.36 -10.15 3.66
N SER A 65 -11.72 -9.52 4.65
CA SER A 65 -11.25 -10.20 5.86
C SER A 65 -12.38 -10.44 6.89
N GLY A 66 -13.61 -10.04 6.58
CA GLY A 66 -14.79 -10.28 7.41
C GLY A 66 -15.08 -9.17 8.43
N MET A 67 -14.34 -8.07 8.41
CA MET A 67 -14.60 -6.92 9.29
C MET A 67 -15.44 -5.88 8.56
N TYR A 68 -16.74 -5.85 8.87
CA TYR A 68 -17.68 -4.88 8.31
C TYR A 68 -17.91 -3.70 9.28
N GLY A 69 -18.35 -2.56 8.76
CA GLY A 69 -18.78 -1.40 9.56
C GLY A 69 -17.72 -0.32 9.80
N ILE A 70 -16.43 -0.58 9.50
CA ILE A 70 -15.36 0.44 9.60
C ILE A 70 -15.67 1.67 8.74
N ARG A 71 -16.23 1.45 7.55
CA ARG A 71 -16.64 2.52 6.64
C ARG A 71 -17.74 3.41 7.25
N GLN A 72 -18.76 2.80 7.85
CA GLN A 72 -19.88 3.51 8.44
C GLN A 72 -19.42 4.35 9.65
N GLN A 73 -18.59 3.76 10.52
CA GLN A 73 -18.00 4.47 11.66
C GLN A 73 -17.15 5.68 11.24
N ASP A 74 -16.42 5.55 10.13
CA ASP A 74 -15.65 6.64 9.56
C ASP A 74 -16.56 7.76 9.03
N GLU A 75 -17.60 7.42 8.27
CA GLU A 75 -18.57 8.39 7.74
C GLU A 75 -19.31 9.13 8.88
N GLU A 76 -19.79 8.42 9.91
CA GLU A 76 -20.46 9.00 11.07
C GLU A 76 -19.55 9.99 11.82
N LYS A 77 -18.29 9.62 12.06
CA LYS A 77 -17.35 10.50 12.77
C LYS A 77 -17.00 11.73 11.93
N TRP A 78 -16.86 11.59 10.62
CA TRP A 78 -16.55 12.73 9.75
C TRP A 78 -17.73 13.69 9.60
N LEU A 79 -18.96 13.19 9.66
CA LEU A 79 -20.16 14.01 9.71
C LEU A 79 -20.26 14.77 11.04
N ASN A 80 -20.04 14.10 12.17
CA ASN A 80 -20.06 14.74 13.49
C ASN A 80 -18.95 15.78 13.68
N ASN A 81 -17.78 15.60 13.07
CA ASN A 81 -16.66 16.55 13.14
C ASN A 81 -16.80 17.73 12.15
N LYS A 82 -17.86 17.75 11.33
CA LYS A 82 -18.21 18.87 10.44
C LYS A 82 -19.31 19.77 11.00
N SER A 83 -20.02 19.33 12.05
CA SER A 83 -21.04 20.11 12.76
C SER A 83 -20.42 20.99 13.84
#